data_AF-A0AA38U914-F1
#
_entry.id   AF-A0AA38U914-F1
#
_cell.length_a   1.000
_cell.length_b   1.000
_cell.length_c   1.000
_cell.angle_alpha   90.00
_cell.angle_beta   90.00
_cell.angle_gamma   90.00
#
_symmetry.space_group_name_H-M   'P 1'
#
loop_
_entity.id
_entity.type
_entity.pdbx_description
1 polymer ?
#
loop_
_entity_poly.entity_id
_entity_poly.type
_entity_poly.pdbx_seq_one_letter_code
_entity_poly.pdbx_strand_id
1 'polypeptide(L)'
;MTGSDHVGIHWRYDPGQAQIQNPLGVKYSLKKVKPAEWKEAFDEEVGRLGAKLNPITESVTVTRDQLDDAAEAFTEAMQKATEKVAKARRPSPHAKPWWDETCTAALNRVRRAQRDARRYRMENGFADPELKKVIKHEDNHYHRLVKFKKGSWATKTIEEAHPDDMWGFRKWSK
;
A
#
# COMPACT_ATOMS: atom_id res chain seq x y z
N MET A 1 -10.44 45.48 34.16
CA MET A 1 -9.50 44.35 33.98
C MET A 1 -10.30 43.20 33.40
N THR A 2 -10.29 43.03 32.08
CA THR A 2 -11.00 41.96 31.36
C THR A 2 -9.98 40.88 31.00
N GLY A 3 -10.00 39.77 31.74
CA GLY A 3 -9.19 38.59 31.46
C GLY A 3 -9.78 37.79 30.30
N SER A 4 -8.97 37.54 29.28
CA SER A 4 -9.32 36.75 28.10
C SER A 4 -9.35 35.26 28.45
N ASP A 5 -10.54 34.64 28.43
CA ASP A 5 -10.72 33.19 28.58
C ASP A 5 -10.34 32.48 27.27
N HIS A 6 -9.04 32.26 27.07
CA HIS A 6 -8.55 31.35 26.04
C HIS A 6 -8.68 29.92 26.55
N VAL A 7 -9.84 29.29 26.30
CA VAL A 7 -9.99 27.84 26.44
C VAL A 7 -9.11 27.18 25.38
N GLY A 8 -7.98 26.60 25.82
CA GLY A 8 -7.09 25.84 24.96
C GLY A 8 -7.81 24.64 24.37
N ILE A 9 -8.03 24.64 23.06
CA ILE A 9 -8.55 23.48 22.34
C ILE A 9 -7.44 22.41 22.34
N HIS A 10 -7.60 21.39 23.18
CA HIS A 10 -6.72 20.23 23.21
C HIS A 10 -7.28 19.14 22.29
N TRP A 11 -6.55 18.84 21.21
CA TRP A 11 -6.83 17.68 20.38
C TRP A 11 -6.37 16.42 21.12
N ARG A 12 -7.31 15.62 21.64
CA ARG A 12 -7.03 14.25 22.04
C ARG A 12 -7.14 13.39 20.79
N TYR A 13 -6.02 12.84 20.34
CA TYR A 13 -6.02 11.76 19.36
C TYR A 13 -6.71 10.57 20.03
N ASP A 14 -7.86 10.16 19.54
CA ASP A 14 -8.59 9.00 20.03
C ASP A 14 -8.09 7.75 19.28
N PRO A 15 -7.22 6.91 19.88
CA PRO A 15 -6.75 5.68 19.24
C PRO A 15 -7.85 4.59 19.18
N GLY A 16 -9.04 4.85 19.73
CA GLY A 16 -10.15 3.90 19.81
C GLY A 16 -10.96 3.73 18.53
N GLN A 17 -10.69 4.49 17.46
CA GLN A 17 -11.35 4.25 16.18
C GLN A 17 -10.95 2.88 15.64
N ALA A 18 -11.95 2.03 15.42
CA ALA A 18 -11.79 0.77 14.71
C ALA A 18 -11.01 1.06 13.42
N GLN A 19 -9.84 0.43 13.28
CA GLN A 19 -9.00 0.55 12.10
C GLN A 19 -9.90 0.34 10.88
N ILE A 20 -10.06 1.37 10.05
CA ILE A 20 -10.91 1.28 8.85
C ILE A 20 -10.34 0.13 8.03
N GLN A 21 -11.01 -1.02 8.08
CA GLN A 21 -10.70 -2.16 7.24
C GLN A 21 -11.08 -1.72 5.83
N ASN A 22 -10.12 -1.17 5.09
CA ASN A 22 -10.29 -0.90 3.68
C ASN A 22 -10.54 -2.26 2.98
N PRO A 23 -11.79 -2.59 2.63
CA PRO A 23 -12.13 -3.92 2.16
C PRO A 23 -11.57 -4.17 0.75
N LEU A 24 -11.17 -3.10 0.05
CA LEU A 24 -10.60 -3.09 -1.30
C LEU A 24 -9.07 -3.24 -1.32
N GLY A 25 -8.37 -3.00 -0.21
CA GLY A 25 -6.95 -3.37 -0.02
C GLY A 25 -5.91 -2.66 -0.90
N VAL A 26 -6.31 -1.80 -1.85
CA VAL A 26 -5.39 -1.05 -2.71
C VAL A 26 -4.95 0.23 -2.01
N LYS A 27 -3.72 0.24 -1.52
CA LYS A 27 -3.06 1.47 -1.05
C LYS A 27 -2.45 2.16 -2.27
N TYR A 28 -2.58 3.48 -2.40
CA TYR A 28 -1.90 4.23 -3.48
C TYR A 28 -0.63 4.89 -2.95
N SER A 29 0.38 5.05 -3.81
CA SER A 29 1.63 5.75 -3.46
C SER A 29 1.64 7.15 -4.05
N LEU A 30 1.32 8.16 -3.23
CA LEU A 30 1.35 9.57 -3.63
C LEU A 30 2.76 10.20 -3.70
N LYS A 31 3.81 9.50 -3.24
CA LYS A 31 5.18 10.05 -3.13
C LYS A 31 5.76 10.62 -4.43
N LYS A 32 5.31 10.13 -5.59
CA LYS A 32 5.79 10.55 -6.92
C LYS A 32 4.73 11.26 -7.75
N VAL A 33 3.53 11.47 -7.19
CA VAL A 33 2.45 12.17 -7.88
C VAL A 33 2.72 13.66 -7.80
N LYS A 34 2.64 14.37 -8.93
CA LYS A 34 2.76 15.82 -8.90
C LYS A 34 1.46 16.42 -8.37
N PRO A 35 1.51 17.39 -7.43
CA PRO A 35 0.30 18.01 -6.89
C PRO A 35 -0.62 18.61 -7.97
N ALA A 36 -0.05 19.21 -9.02
CA ALA A 36 -0.81 19.79 -10.13
C ALA A 36 -1.62 18.73 -10.89
N GLU A 37 -1.01 17.58 -11.21
CA GLU A 37 -1.67 16.48 -11.92
C GLU A 37 -2.80 15.89 -11.08
N TRP A 38 -2.59 15.74 -9.76
CA TRP A 38 -3.63 15.28 -8.86
C TRP A 38 -4.78 16.28 -8.75
N LYS A 39 -4.47 17.58 -8.67
CA LYS A 39 -5.48 18.64 -8.58
C LYS A 39 -6.34 18.67 -9.84
N GLU A 40 -5.74 18.60 -11.02
CA GLU A 40 -6.47 18.56 -12.29
C GLU A 40 -7.40 17.35 -12.37
N ALA A 41 -6.90 16.15 -12.02
CA ALA A 41 -7.71 14.95 -11.96
C ALA A 41 -8.84 15.03 -10.93
N PHE A 42 -8.61 15.71 -9.81
CA PHE A 42 -9.61 15.94 -8.77
C PHE A 42 -10.68 16.93 -9.21
N ASP A 43 -10.29 18.05 -9.81
CA ASP A 43 -11.21 19.07 -10.32
C ASP A 43 -12.13 18.48 -11.41
N GLU A 44 -11.61 17.59 -12.27
CA GLU A 44 -12.39 16.85 -13.26
C GLU A 44 -13.44 15.92 -12.61
N GLU A 45 -13.05 15.18 -11.57
CA GLU A 45 -13.95 14.24 -10.85
C GLU A 45 -15.01 14.99 -10.03
N VAL A 46 -14.64 16.11 -9.40
CA VAL A 46 -15.56 17.01 -8.70
C VAL A 46 -16.56 17.62 -9.69
N GLY A 47 -16.11 18.07 -10.86
CA GLY A 47 -16.99 18.54 -11.93
C GLY A 47 -17.99 17.49 -12.38
N ARG A 48 -17.55 16.22 -12.52
CA ARG A 48 -18.44 15.11 -12.88
C ARG A 48 -19.49 14.83 -11.80
N LEU A 49 -19.14 14.99 -10.52
CA LEU A 49 -20.02 14.76 -9.38
C LEU A 49 -20.74 16.03 -8.90
N GLY A 50 -20.63 17.13 -9.64
CA GLY A 50 -21.18 18.44 -9.27
C GLY A 50 -22.65 18.40 -8.87
N ALA A 51 -23.49 17.65 -9.56
CA ALA A 51 -24.92 17.52 -9.21
C ALA A 51 -25.17 17.01 -7.78
N LYS A 52 -24.28 16.16 -7.23
CA LYS A 52 -24.36 15.67 -5.85
C LYS A 52 -23.74 16.64 -4.83
N LEU A 53 -22.86 17.53 -5.27
CA LEU A 53 -22.16 18.49 -4.42
C LEU A 53 -22.84 19.87 -4.38
N ASN A 54 -23.59 20.22 -5.44
CA ASN A 54 -24.33 21.48 -5.57
C ASN A 54 -25.26 21.79 -4.40
N PRO A 55 -25.99 20.81 -3.81
CA PRO A 55 -26.83 21.09 -2.65
C PRO A 55 -26.04 21.69 -1.48
N ILE A 56 -24.77 21.34 -1.29
CA ILE A 56 -23.94 21.88 -0.22
C ILE A 56 -23.41 23.28 -0.56
N THR A 57 -23.09 23.54 -1.82
CA THR A 57 -22.50 24.83 -2.22
C THR A 57 -23.54 25.91 -2.46
N GLU A 58 -24.77 25.54 -2.83
CA GLU A 58 -25.80 26.48 -3.28
C GLU A 58 -26.97 26.62 -2.29
N SER A 59 -27.17 25.67 -1.37
CA SER A 59 -28.33 25.69 -0.46
C SER A 59 -27.97 26.25 0.92
N VAL A 60 -28.84 27.11 1.45
CA VAL A 60 -28.73 27.67 2.81
C VAL A 60 -29.12 26.63 3.88
N THR A 61 -29.93 25.65 3.52
CA THR A 61 -30.36 24.54 4.39
C THR A 61 -30.10 23.22 3.68
N VAL A 62 -29.27 22.38 4.29
CA VAL A 62 -28.87 21.06 3.77
C VAL A 62 -29.44 19.98 4.69
N THR A 63 -30.08 18.96 4.13
CA THR A 63 -30.55 17.81 4.92
C THR A 63 -29.41 16.87 5.27
N ARG A 64 -29.60 16.02 6.27
CA ARG A 64 -28.61 15.00 6.63
C ARG A 64 -28.28 14.07 5.45
N ASP A 65 -29.30 13.62 4.72
CA ASP A 65 -29.10 12.72 3.58
C ASP A 65 -28.28 13.39 2.46
N GLN A 66 -28.49 14.69 2.23
CA GLN A 66 -27.69 15.47 1.27
C GLN A 66 -26.23 15.63 1.71
N LEU A 67 -25.97 15.72 3.03
CA LEU A 67 -24.61 15.75 3.56
C LEU A 67 -23.93 14.39 3.39
N ASP A 68 -24.63 13.30 3.65
CA ASP A 68 -24.12 11.94 3.49
C ASP A 68 -23.82 11.66 2.00
N ASP A 69 -24.74 11.99 1.08
CA ASP A 69 -24.57 11.84 -0.37
C ASP A 69 -23.37 12.63 -0.91
N ALA A 70 -23.17 13.85 -0.41
CA ALA A 70 -22.05 14.67 -0.82
C ALA A 70 -20.72 14.19 -0.22
N ALA A 71 -20.73 13.68 1.02
CA ALA A 71 -19.55 13.08 1.63
C ALA A 71 -19.12 11.82 0.85
N GLU A 72 -20.08 11.00 0.41
CA GLU A 72 -19.84 9.88 -0.49
C GLU A 72 -19.27 10.34 -1.83
N ALA A 73 -19.89 11.34 -2.47
CA ALA A 73 -19.44 11.89 -3.74
C ALA A 73 -18.02 12.47 -3.65
N PHE A 74 -17.71 13.19 -2.57
CA PHE A 74 -16.38 13.76 -2.35
C PHE A 74 -15.33 12.66 -2.13
N THR A 75 -15.69 11.64 -1.36
CA THR A 75 -14.84 10.45 -1.14
C THR A 75 -14.58 9.72 -2.45
N GLU A 76 -15.60 9.55 -3.28
CA GLU A 76 -15.51 8.95 -4.61
C GLU A 76 -14.57 9.76 -5.53
N ALA A 77 -14.73 11.09 -5.57
CA ALA A 77 -13.87 11.98 -6.34
C ALA A 77 -12.39 11.84 -5.93
N MET A 78 -12.11 11.85 -4.63
CA MET A 78 -10.76 11.67 -4.10
C MET A 78 -10.17 10.31 -4.48
N GLN A 79 -10.96 9.24 -4.38
CA GLN A 79 -10.51 7.88 -4.72
C GLN A 79 -10.19 7.76 -6.22
N LYS A 80 -11.08 8.23 -7.09
CA LYS A 80 -10.90 8.15 -8.55
C LYS A 80 -9.76 9.05 -9.06
N ALA A 81 -9.67 10.27 -8.55
CA ALA A 81 -8.55 11.16 -8.87
C ALA A 81 -7.22 10.52 -8.46
N THR A 82 -7.17 9.93 -7.25
CA THR A 82 -6.00 9.21 -6.77
C THR A 82 -5.70 7.98 -7.63
N GLU A 83 -6.70 7.20 -8.04
CA GLU A 83 -6.50 6.04 -8.92
C GLU A 83 -5.96 6.43 -10.30
N LYS A 84 -6.42 7.56 -10.85
CA LYS A 84 -6.01 8.06 -12.17
C LYS A 84 -4.53 8.43 -12.22
N VAL A 85 -4.00 9.06 -11.16
CA VAL A 85 -2.64 9.61 -11.16
C VAL A 85 -1.64 8.82 -10.32
N ALA A 86 -2.11 8.09 -9.30
CA ALA A 86 -1.24 7.40 -8.36
C ALA A 86 -1.07 5.94 -8.72
N LYS A 87 0.16 5.44 -8.57
CA LYS A 87 0.44 4.02 -8.72
C LYS A 87 -0.10 3.25 -7.52
N ALA A 88 -0.86 2.19 -7.78
CA ALA A 88 -1.20 1.20 -6.77
C ALA A 88 0.09 0.68 -6.10
N ARG A 89 0.16 0.83 -4.78
CA ARG A 89 1.24 0.34 -3.95
C ARG A 89 1.14 -1.18 -3.90
N ARG A 90 2.14 -1.84 -4.46
CA ARG A 90 2.28 -3.29 -4.33
C ARG A 90 2.51 -3.63 -2.86
N PRO A 91 1.83 -4.64 -2.30
CA PRO A 91 2.16 -5.13 -0.96
C PRO A 91 3.62 -5.56 -0.92
N SER A 92 4.26 -5.35 0.24
CA SER A 92 5.64 -5.77 0.44
C SER A 92 5.75 -7.28 0.19
N PRO A 93 6.80 -7.78 -0.48
CA PRO A 93 7.06 -9.21 -0.57
C PRO A 93 7.06 -9.90 0.80
N HIS A 94 7.49 -9.17 1.84
CA HIS A 94 7.54 -9.62 3.24
C HIS A 94 6.18 -9.66 3.94
N ALA A 95 5.16 -9.02 3.37
CA ALA A 95 3.80 -9.01 3.92
C ALA A 95 2.94 -10.14 3.36
N LYS A 96 3.53 -11.05 2.57
CA LYS A 96 2.81 -12.16 1.96
C LYS A 96 2.66 -13.30 2.97
N PRO A 97 1.51 -13.99 3.03
CA PRO A 97 1.27 -15.05 4.02
C PRO A 97 2.27 -16.21 3.99
N TRP A 98 2.87 -16.47 2.83
CA TRP A 98 3.89 -17.52 2.65
C TRP A 98 5.32 -17.06 2.98
N TRP A 99 5.50 -15.78 3.34
CA TRP A 99 6.81 -15.24 3.70
C TRP A 99 7.14 -15.54 5.16
N ASP A 100 8.30 -16.15 5.42
CA ASP A 100 8.75 -16.51 6.76
C ASP A 100 10.21 -16.08 7.03
N GLU A 101 10.72 -16.46 8.19
CA GLU A 101 12.11 -16.20 8.61
C GLU A 101 13.12 -16.87 7.67
N THR A 102 12.80 -18.00 7.06
CA THR A 102 13.70 -18.71 6.13
C THR A 102 13.88 -17.95 4.83
N CYS A 103 12.79 -17.39 4.28
CA CYS A 103 12.84 -16.48 3.13
C CYS A 103 13.67 -15.24 3.44
N THR A 104 13.53 -14.70 4.66
CA THR A 104 14.30 -13.54 5.13
C THR A 104 15.79 -13.86 5.26
N ALA A 105 16.13 -15.02 5.84
CA ALA A 105 17.50 -15.48 5.97
C ALA A 105 18.17 -15.68 4.60
N ALA A 106 17.49 -16.34 3.65
CA ALA A 106 18.00 -16.53 2.29
C ALA A 106 18.23 -15.19 1.57
N LEU A 107 17.28 -14.25 1.66
CA LEU A 107 17.46 -12.91 1.09
C LEU A 107 18.66 -12.17 1.72
N ASN A 108 18.87 -12.32 3.02
CA ASN A 108 20.01 -11.71 3.70
C ASN A 108 21.35 -12.31 3.27
N ARG A 109 21.40 -13.60 2.92
CA ARG A 109 22.60 -14.23 2.33
C ARG A 109 22.93 -13.62 0.97
N VAL A 110 21.93 -13.46 0.08
CA VAL A 110 22.11 -12.76 -1.21
C VAL A 110 22.64 -11.35 -1.01
N ARG A 111 22.03 -10.58 -0.10
CA ARG A 111 22.46 -9.20 0.21
C ARG A 111 23.88 -9.15 0.78
N ARG A 112 24.27 -10.13 1.60
CA ARG A 112 25.63 -10.25 2.14
C ARG A 112 26.64 -10.53 1.03
N ALA A 113 26.39 -11.53 0.19
CA ALA A 113 27.26 -11.86 -0.95
C ALA A 113 27.43 -10.67 -1.92
N GLN A 114 26.35 -9.94 -2.20
CA GLN A 114 26.41 -8.71 -3.00
C GLN A 114 27.25 -7.61 -2.33
N ARG A 115 27.12 -7.43 -1.01
CA ARG A 115 27.91 -6.47 -0.24
C ARG A 115 29.39 -6.83 -0.27
N ASP A 116 29.72 -8.11 -0.09
CA ASP A 116 31.11 -8.59 -0.12
C ASP A 116 31.72 -8.42 -1.52
N ALA A 117 30.99 -8.74 -2.59
CA ALA A 117 31.43 -8.48 -3.97
C ALA A 117 31.63 -6.98 -4.26
N ARG A 118 30.78 -6.13 -3.68
CA ARG A 118 30.93 -4.68 -3.81
C ARG A 118 32.17 -4.17 -3.09
N ARG A 119 32.40 -4.64 -1.84
CA ARG A 119 33.58 -4.31 -1.03
C ARG A 119 34.86 -4.71 -1.76
N TYR A 120 34.94 -5.96 -2.22
CA TYR A 120 36.08 -6.46 -2.99
C TYR A 120 36.38 -5.59 -4.21
N ARG A 121 35.34 -5.19 -4.97
CA ARG A 121 35.52 -4.33 -6.14
C ARG A 121 36.05 -2.95 -5.79
N MET A 122 35.59 -2.35 -4.69
CA MET A 122 36.10 -1.05 -4.25
C MET A 122 37.57 -1.12 -3.82
N GLU A 123 37.98 -2.21 -3.18
CA GLU A 123 39.34 -2.41 -2.68
C GLU A 123 40.34 -2.76 -3.79
N ASN A 124 39.92 -3.58 -4.76
CA ASN A 124 40.83 -4.16 -5.76
C ASN A 124 40.69 -3.54 -7.16
N GLY A 125 39.64 -2.74 -7.41
CA GLY A 125 39.38 -2.11 -8.71
C GLY A 125 38.78 -3.03 -9.78
N PHE A 126 38.70 -4.35 -9.54
CA PHE A 126 38.09 -5.33 -10.45
C PHE A 126 37.11 -6.25 -9.72
N ALA A 127 36.31 -6.99 -10.49
CA ALA A 127 35.31 -7.90 -9.93
C ALA A 127 35.86 -9.33 -9.79
N ASP A 128 35.73 -9.91 -8.60
CA ASP A 128 36.10 -11.32 -8.34
C ASP A 128 35.10 -12.30 -9.02
N PRO A 129 35.57 -13.22 -9.88
CA PRO A 129 34.77 -14.30 -10.45
C PRO A 129 34.14 -15.24 -9.41
N GLU A 130 34.80 -15.51 -8.28
CA GLU A 130 34.26 -16.43 -7.27
C GLU A 130 33.08 -15.82 -6.53
N LEU A 131 33.17 -14.54 -6.12
CA LEU A 131 32.04 -13.84 -5.52
C LEU A 131 30.84 -13.74 -6.47
N LYS A 132 31.05 -13.67 -7.80
CA LYS A 132 29.95 -13.77 -8.77
C LYS A 132 29.26 -15.14 -8.73
N LYS A 133 30.02 -16.23 -8.61
CA LYS A 133 29.47 -17.59 -8.47
C LYS A 133 28.68 -17.72 -7.17
N VAL A 134 29.20 -17.19 -6.06
CA VAL A 134 28.52 -17.18 -4.75
C VAL A 134 27.20 -16.41 -4.84
N ILE A 135 27.19 -15.20 -5.42
CA ILE A 135 25.95 -14.44 -5.61
C ILE A 135 24.93 -15.25 -6.41
N LYS A 136 25.36 -15.87 -7.52
CA LYS A 136 24.47 -16.68 -8.36
C LYS A 136 23.94 -17.90 -7.60
N HIS A 137 24.76 -18.55 -6.78
CA HIS A 137 24.35 -19.69 -5.96
C HIS A 137 23.29 -19.28 -4.94
N GLU A 138 23.54 -18.22 -4.18
CA GLU A 138 22.60 -17.71 -3.17
C GLU A 138 21.30 -17.22 -3.80
N ASP A 139 21.40 -16.53 -4.94
CA ASP A 139 20.23 -16.03 -5.66
C ASP A 139 19.35 -17.18 -6.18
N ASN A 140 19.97 -18.22 -6.74
CA ASN A 140 19.24 -19.44 -7.16
C ASN A 140 18.58 -20.14 -5.97
N HIS A 141 19.28 -20.25 -4.82
CA HIS A 141 18.72 -20.84 -3.62
C HIS A 141 17.50 -20.05 -3.12
N TYR A 142 17.62 -18.72 -3.02
CA TYR A 142 16.51 -17.83 -2.65
C TYR A 142 15.30 -17.99 -3.57
N HIS A 143 15.49 -17.95 -4.89
CA HIS A 143 14.39 -18.07 -5.84
C HIS A 143 13.69 -19.44 -5.76
N ARG A 144 14.45 -20.53 -5.59
CA ARG A 144 13.89 -21.87 -5.41
C ARG A 144 13.08 -21.97 -4.11
N LEU A 145 13.60 -21.42 -3.01
CA LEU A 145 12.91 -21.40 -1.72
C LEU A 145 11.59 -20.62 -1.80
N VAL A 146 11.61 -19.43 -2.39
CA VAL A 146 10.40 -18.61 -2.59
C VAL A 146 9.37 -19.35 -3.43
N LYS A 147 9.80 -20.00 -4.53
CA LYS A 147 8.90 -20.78 -5.38
C LYS A 147 8.27 -21.94 -4.60
N PHE A 148 9.07 -22.67 -3.83
CA PHE A 148 8.61 -23.78 -3.00
C PHE A 148 7.61 -23.31 -1.93
N LYS A 149 7.95 -22.28 -1.15
CA LYS A 149 7.10 -21.74 -0.09
C LYS A 149 5.77 -21.22 -0.62
N LYS A 150 5.81 -20.49 -1.74
CA LYS A 150 4.60 -20.00 -2.42
C LYS A 150 3.71 -21.16 -2.89
N GLY A 151 4.30 -22.20 -3.48
CA GLY A 151 3.58 -23.39 -3.93
C GLY A 151 2.95 -24.16 -2.77
N SER A 152 3.74 -24.48 -1.74
CA SER A 152 3.29 -25.20 -0.55
C SER A 152 2.16 -24.45 0.17
N TRP A 153 2.30 -23.13 0.34
CA TRP A 153 1.22 -22.32 0.91
C TRP A 153 -0.03 -22.38 0.05
N ALA A 154 0.08 -22.22 -1.28
CA ALA A 154 -1.09 -22.25 -2.17
C ALA A 154 -1.80 -23.61 -2.14
N THR A 155 -1.05 -24.71 -2.15
CA THR A 155 -1.61 -26.07 -2.05
C THR A 155 -2.35 -26.25 -0.73
N LYS A 156 -1.70 -25.98 0.41
CA LYS A 156 -2.30 -26.10 1.73
C LYS A 156 -3.57 -25.24 1.87
N THR A 157 -3.50 -24.02 1.36
CA THR A 157 -4.59 -23.06 1.41
C THR A 157 -5.80 -23.47 0.57
N ILE A 158 -5.60 -24.21 -0.52
CA ILE A 158 -6.69 -24.79 -1.32
C ILE A 158 -7.26 -26.04 -0.64
N GLU A 159 -6.41 -26.86 -0.04
CA GLU A 159 -6.82 -28.07 0.68
C GLU A 159 -7.67 -27.75 1.92
N GLU A 160 -7.34 -26.68 2.63
CA GLU A 160 -8.04 -26.22 3.84
C GLU A 160 -9.20 -25.25 3.56
N ALA A 161 -9.51 -24.99 2.28
CA ALA A 161 -10.50 -24.00 1.86
C ALA A 161 -11.94 -24.43 2.18
N HIS A 162 -12.69 -23.58 2.89
CA HIS A 162 -14.16 -23.73 3.02
C HIS A 162 -14.88 -22.92 1.92
N PRO A 163 -16.11 -23.28 1.51
CA PRO A 163 -16.93 -22.47 0.59
C PRO A 163 -17.06 -20.99 0.97
N ASP A 164 -17.02 -20.68 2.27
CA ASP A 164 -17.07 -19.29 2.76
C ASP A 164 -15.79 -18.49 2.45
N ASP A 165 -14.66 -19.17 2.27
CA ASP A 165 -13.36 -18.56 1.96
C ASP A 165 -13.21 -18.22 0.47
N MET A 166 -14.12 -18.71 -0.39
CA MET A 166 -14.04 -18.62 -1.85
C MET A 166 -13.88 -17.18 -2.35
N TRP A 167 -14.46 -16.20 -1.64
CA TRP A 167 -14.38 -14.78 -1.97
C TRP A 167 -13.09 -14.10 -1.45
N GLY A 168 -12.36 -14.74 -0.53
CA GLY A 168 -11.10 -14.27 0.05
C GLY A 168 -9.86 -14.53 -0.81
N PHE A 169 -9.86 -15.61 -1.62
CA PHE A 169 -8.70 -16.01 -2.43
C PHE A 169 -8.20 -14.93 -3.41
N ARG A 170 -9.12 -14.10 -3.96
CA ARG A 170 -8.77 -12.98 -4.84
C ARG A 170 -7.86 -11.94 -4.17
N LYS A 171 -7.86 -11.86 -2.84
CA LYS A 171 -7.02 -10.93 -2.07
C LYS A 171 -5.59 -11.43 -1.86
N TRP A 172 -5.31 -12.72 -2.11
CA TRP A 172 -4.02 -13.33 -1.79
C TRP A 172 -3.02 -13.37 -2.96
N SER A 173 -3.48 -13.16 -4.20
CA SER A 173 -2.64 -13.23 -5.41
C SER A 173 -2.03 -11.88 -5.84
N LYS A 174 -2.44 -10.76 -5.22
CA LYS A 174 -2.00 -9.40 -5.57
C LYS A 174 -0.71 -8.96 -4.87
#